data_AF-A0A952NWY6-F1
#
_entry.id   AF-A0A952NWY6-F1
#
_cell.length_a   1.000
_cell.length_b   1.000
_cell.length_c   1.000
_cell.angle_alpha   90.00
_cell.angle_beta   90.00
_cell.angle_gamma   90.00
#
_symmetry.space_group_name_H-M   'P 1'
#
loop_
_entity.id
_entity.type
_entity.pdbx_description
1 polymer ?
#
loop_
_entity_poly.entity_id
_entity_poly.type
_entity_poly.pdbx_seq_one_letter_code
_entity_poly.pdbx_strand_id
1 'polypeptide(L)'
;MRLGILLLSLSLLALPLAEASKARMSVIGPAVSLPDDFQELFQNPVKAFSVDDQLSLEFGPQGEGGWLMSLSKASKLSVYVGHRTELFDDLVAEAANGLLPEQNPFEITYASKNEVSAWALSLWLSKARNKTTSASVEAQGLRAGLRFNEFEIYAHAGFRSPSKIDGLLTAQLDSQYRLGGEYGVEDMTYYVDAQSTRGRIAPDGGNDARRGWDEITLGFEHLEEDAEAYAFWGARLVNTRIARDPANAVTLNLPFYFGVESKSFEGVQWRAYLEQSIILNQRKDDPGTGFPATADNEGLNDTKAALGASYQGGPIRIDGALTAATTGTLTTDTLLTELSLNYLF
;
A
#
# COMPACT_ATOMS: atom_id res chain seq x y z
N MET A 1 12.16 37.20 44.98
CA MET A 1 11.46 35.89 44.99
C MET A 1 10.52 35.87 43.81
N ARG A 2 10.78 34.96 42.86
CA ARG A 2 10.07 34.81 41.60
C ARG A 2 8.78 34.03 41.85
N LEU A 3 7.63 34.58 41.47
CA LEU A 3 6.40 33.81 41.28
C LEU A 3 5.63 34.46 40.14
N GLY A 4 5.59 33.77 39.01
CA GLY A 4 5.04 34.26 37.75
C GLY A 4 5.40 33.29 36.64
N ILE A 5 5.21 31.99 36.88
CA ILE A 5 5.21 30.99 35.81
C ILE A 5 3.85 31.17 35.14
N LEU A 6 3.88 31.85 34.00
CA LEU A 6 2.83 31.84 33.01
C LEU A 6 2.65 30.36 32.63
N LEU A 7 1.62 29.70 33.15
CA LEU A 7 1.08 28.49 32.55
C LEU A 7 0.54 28.92 31.18
N LEU A 8 1.40 28.89 30.17
CA LEU A 8 0.98 28.56 28.83
C LEU A 8 0.53 27.10 28.93
N SER A 9 -0.75 26.91 29.25
CA SER A 9 -1.44 25.68 28.91
C SER A 9 -1.31 25.55 27.40
N LEU A 10 -0.26 24.83 27.02
CA LEU A 10 -0.08 24.19 25.74
C LEU A 10 -1.32 23.31 25.57
N SER A 11 -2.38 23.91 25.06
CA SER A 11 -3.44 23.21 24.39
C SER A 11 -2.74 22.63 23.16
N LEU A 12 -2.11 21.47 23.37
CA LEU A 12 -2.02 20.42 22.39
C LEU A 12 -3.45 20.22 21.92
N LEU A 13 -3.85 21.04 20.96
CA LEU A 13 -4.85 20.70 19.97
C LEU A 13 -4.56 19.25 19.65
N ALA A 14 -5.52 18.37 19.89
CA ALA A 14 -5.43 16.98 19.46
C ALA A 14 -5.07 17.02 17.99
N LEU A 15 -3.79 16.84 17.68
CA LEU A 15 -3.29 16.81 16.33
C LEU A 15 -3.93 15.56 15.74
N PRO A 16 -4.69 15.67 14.64
CA PRO A 16 -5.26 14.50 13.99
C PRO A 16 -4.15 13.48 13.73
N LEU A 17 -4.45 12.22 14.06
CA LEU A 17 -3.48 11.11 14.06
C LEU A 17 -3.32 10.47 12.67
N ALA A 18 -4.09 10.92 11.68
CA ALA A 18 -4.16 10.42 10.32
C ALA A 18 -3.10 11.02 9.40
N GLU A 19 -1.80 10.74 9.60
CA GLU A 19 -0.75 11.32 8.72
C GLU A 19 0.45 10.37 8.55
N ALA A 20 0.46 9.63 7.44
CA ALA A 20 1.19 9.88 6.19
C ALA A 20 2.64 9.36 6.16
N SER A 21 2.82 8.07 5.86
CA SER A 21 4.03 7.60 5.18
C SER A 21 3.99 6.15 4.71
N LYS A 22 4.86 5.83 3.75
CA LYS A 22 5.22 4.42 3.45
C LYS A 22 5.73 3.71 4.70
N ALA A 23 6.52 4.41 5.51
CA ALA A 23 7.04 3.88 6.77
C ALA A 23 5.91 3.51 7.75
N ARG A 24 4.85 4.29 7.86
CA ARG A 24 3.69 3.94 8.68
C ARG A 24 3.01 2.69 8.13
N MET A 25 2.71 2.68 6.82
CA MET A 25 2.01 1.56 6.16
C MET A 25 2.79 0.24 6.25
N SER A 26 4.13 0.29 6.16
CA SER A 26 4.96 -0.91 6.31
C SER A 26 5.00 -1.45 7.74
N VAL A 27 4.59 -0.64 8.73
CA VAL A 27 4.49 -1.05 10.12
C VAL A 27 3.08 -1.50 10.48
N ILE A 28 2.04 -0.72 10.21
CA ILE A 28 0.67 -1.07 10.61
C ILE A 28 0.07 -2.20 9.77
N GLY A 29 0.73 -2.58 8.67
CA GLY A 29 0.36 -3.73 7.86
C GLY A 29 -1.00 -3.52 7.18
N PRO A 30 -1.89 -4.52 7.18
CA PRO A 30 -3.18 -4.48 6.50
C PRO A 30 -4.29 -3.84 7.34
N ALA A 31 -3.94 -2.98 8.30
CA ALA A 31 -4.93 -2.30 9.11
C ALA A 31 -5.90 -1.50 8.22
N VAL A 32 -7.20 -1.59 8.49
CA VAL A 32 -8.26 -0.91 7.72
C VAL A 32 -9.12 0.02 8.57
N SER A 33 -9.03 -0.08 9.89
CA SER A 33 -9.79 0.72 10.85
C SER A 33 -8.96 1.85 11.46
N LEU A 34 -7.64 1.83 11.26
CA LEU A 34 -6.78 2.92 11.70
C LEU A 34 -7.06 4.20 10.90
N PRO A 35 -6.71 5.38 11.46
CA PRO A 35 -6.82 6.62 10.72
C PRO A 35 -6.04 6.54 9.40
N ASP A 36 -6.71 6.96 8.33
CA ASP A 36 -6.23 6.79 6.96
C ASP A 36 -4.88 7.49 6.70
N ASP A 37 -4.03 6.86 5.89
CA ASP A 37 -2.75 7.40 5.45
C ASP A 37 -2.81 8.06 4.07
N PHE A 38 -1.86 8.94 3.74
CA PHE A 38 -1.75 9.48 2.38
C PHE A 38 -1.53 8.38 1.34
N GLN A 39 -0.77 7.34 1.68
CA GLN A 39 -0.53 6.21 0.80
C GLN A 39 -1.83 5.45 0.46
N GLU A 40 -2.86 5.55 1.31
CA GLU A 40 -4.15 4.94 1.02
C GLU A 40 -4.90 5.63 -0.11
N LEU A 41 -4.56 6.87 -0.49
CA LEU A 41 -5.16 7.52 -1.67
C LEU A 41 -4.90 6.69 -2.94
N PHE A 42 -3.81 5.95 -3.01
CA PHE A 42 -3.47 5.07 -4.14
C PHE A 42 -4.29 3.77 -4.14
N GLN A 43 -4.84 3.38 -2.98
CA GLN A 43 -5.77 2.26 -2.86
C GLN A 43 -7.23 2.71 -2.97
N ASN A 44 -7.61 3.80 -2.35
CA ASN A 44 -8.96 4.34 -2.40
C ASN A 44 -8.88 5.87 -2.41
N PRO A 45 -9.02 6.53 -3.57
CA PRO A 45 -8.78 7.97 -3.65
C PRO A 45 -9.79 8.80 -2.83
N VAL A 46 -10.90 8.21 -2.36
CA VAL A 46 -11.86 8.91 -1.48
C VAL A 46 -11.28 9.17 -0.08
N LYS A 47 -10.24 8.41 0.32
CA LYS A 47 -9.46 8.57 1.55
C LYS A 47 -8.78 9.94 1.62
N ALA A 48 -8.68 10.66 0.50
CA ALA A 48 -8.28 12.07 0.48
C ALA A 48 -9.04 12.96 1.48
N PHE A 49 -10.29 12.62 1.84
CA PHE A 49 -11.06 13.40 2.82
C PHE A 49 -10.81 13.05 4.28
N SER A 50 -10.02 12.00 4.53
CA SER A 50 -9.60 11.57 5.86
C SER A 50 -8.16 11.97 6.18
N VAL A 51 -7.42 12.44 5.17
CA VAL A 51 -6.05 12.93 5.29
C VAL A 51 -6.05 14.46 5.24
N ASP A 52 -5.22 15.09 6.07
CA ASP A 52 -5.07 16.54 6.10
C ASP A 52 -4.33 17.09 4.87
N ASP A 53 -4.39 18.41 4.71
CA ASP A 53 -3.68 19.09 3.64
C ASP A 53 -2.18 19.09 3.95
N GLN A 54 -1.39 18.58 3.00
CA GLN A 54 0.03 18.34 3.24
C GLN A 54 0.85 18.23 1.98
N LEU A 55 2.16 18.43 2.16
CA LEU A 55 3.22 18.02 1.25
C LEU A 55 3.92 16.80 1.86
N SER A 56 4.03 15.72 1.10
CA SER A 56 4.67 14.47 1.51
C SER A 56 5.89 14.19 0.63
N LEU A 57 6.99 13.81 1.26
CA LEU A 57 8.21 13.32 0.63
C LEU A 57 8.59 12.00 1.26
N GLU A 58 8.71 10.95 0.46
CA GLU A 58 9.12 9.62 0.91
C GLU A 58 10.51 9.30 0.36
N PHE A 59 11.37 8.80 1.23
CA PHE A 59 12.74 8.43 0.93
C PHE A 59 12.92 6.91 1.03
N GLY A 60 13.82 6.39 0.21
CA GLY A 60 14.14 4.97 0.14
C GLY A 60 14.64 4.57 -1.25
N PRO A 61 14.70 3.27 -1.57
CA PRO A 61 15.08 2.76 -2.89
C PRO A 61 14.25 3.33 -4.04
N GLN A 62 13.05 3.82 -3.75
CA GLN A 62 12.14 4.50 -4.66
C GLN A 62 11.60 5.76 -3.99
N GLY A 63 12.33 6.86 -4.13
CA GLY A 63 11.88 8.16 -3.64
C GLY A 63 10.64 8.63 -4.40
N GLU A 64 9.69 9.21 -3.66
CA GLU A 64 8.44 9.72 -4.20
C GLU A 64 7.95 10.92 -3.38
N GLY A 65 6.93 11.61 -3.88
CA GLY A 65 6.35 12.71 -3.15
C GLY A 65 5.33 13.49 -3.94
N GLY A 66 4.61 14.34 -3.22
CA GLY A 66 3.53 15.12 -3.78
C GLY A 66 2.77 15.86 -2.70
N TRP A 67 1.61 16.38 -3.07
CA TRP A 67 0.78 17.15 -2.16
C TRP A 67 -0.68 16.79 -2.31
N LEU A 68 -1.44 17.07 -1.26
CA LEU A 68 -2.90 17.05 -1.22
C LEU A 68 -3.34 18.40 -0.65
N MET A 69 -4.28 19.04 -1.31
CA MET A 69 -4.79 20.34 -0.88
C MET A 69 -6.30 20.43 -1.04
N SER A 70 -6.94 21.12 -0.11
CA SER A 70 -8.33 21.51 -0.17
C SER A 70 -8.50 22.68 -1.12
N LEU A 71 -9.23 22.45 -2.22
CA LEU A 71 -9.67 23.52 -3.12
C LEU A 71 -10.90 24.25 -2.54
N SER A 72 -11.69 23.53 -1.73
CA SER A 72 -12.82 24.04 -0.98
C SER A 72 -13.11 23.11 0.20
N LYS A 73 -14.09 23.44 1.05
CA LYS A 73 -14.57 22.53 2.11
C LYS A 73 -15.10 21.19 1.58
N ALA A 74 -15.46 21.15 0.30
CA ALA A 74 -16.14 20.04 -0.36
C ALA A 74 -15.28 19.39 -1.45
N SER A 75 -14.04 19.82 -1.67
CA SER A 75 -13.20 19.28 -2.74
C SER A 75 -11.72 19.36 -2.44
N LYS A 76 -10.99 18.30 -2.81
CA LYS A 76 -9.54 18.19 -2.68
C LYS A 76 -8.90 17.84 -4.02
N LEU A 77 -7.65 18.25 -4.19
CA LEU A 77 -6.80 17.94 -5.33
C LEU A 77 -5.47 17.41 -4.80
N SER A 78 -4.96 16.36 -5.41
CA SER A 78 -3.62 15.86 -5.15
C SER A 78 -2.85 15.70 -6.45
N VAL A 79 -1.55 15.97 -6.37
CA VAL A 79 -0.58 15.65 -7.41
C VAL A 79 0.57 14.90 -6.75
N TYR A 80 0.94 13.77 -7.31
CA TYR A 80 1.97 12.90 -6.78
C TYR A 80 2.92 12.39 -7.86
N VAL A 81 4.17 12.16 -7.49
CA VAL A 81 5.21 11.63 -8.39
C VAL A 81 5.97 10.51 -7.69
N GLY A 82 6.13 9.38 -8.36
CA GLY A 82 7.01 8.30 -7.91
C GLY A 82 6.29 7.05 -7.40
N HIS A 83 5.00 7.15 -7.07
CA HIS A 83 4.21 6.00 -6.62
C HIS A 83 4.00 4.99 -7.74
N ARG A 84 4.61 3.80 -7.59
CA ARG A 84 4.56 2.71 -8.56
C ARG A 84 3.48 1.72 -8.20
N THR A 85 2.91 1.11 -9.23
CA THR A 85 1.92 0.06 -9.09
C THR A 85 2.62 -1.30 -8.92
N GLU A 86 2.55 -1.88 -7.72
CA GLU A 86 3.26 -3.12 -7.34
C GLU A 86 3.07 -4.27 -8.33
N LEU A 87 1.83 -4.49 -8.78
CA LEU A 87 1.49 -5.62 -9.65
C LEU A 87 2.14 -5.57 -11.04
N PHE A 88 2.43 -4.38 -11.58
CA PHE A 88 3.15 -4.27 -12.85
C PHE A 88 4.65 -4.51 -12.64
N ASP A 89 5.20 -4.00 -11.55
CA ASP A 89 6.61 -4.16 -11.20
C ASP A 89 6.95 -5.64 -10.94
N ASP A 90 6.05 -6.42 -10.35
CA ASP A 90 6.21 -7.87 -10.19
C ASP A 90 6.30 -8.62 -11.53
N LEU A 91 5.45 -8.26 -12.51
CA LEU A 91 5.50 -8.84 -13.85
C LEU A 91 6.85 -8.55 -14.54
N VAL A 92 7.38 -7.33 -14.36
CA VAL A 92 8.68 -6.93 -14.88
C VAL A 92 9.81 -7.68 -14.16
N ALA A 93 9.74 -7.82 -12.84
CA ALA A 93 10.74 -8.53 -12.05
C ALA A 93 10.87 -10.00 -12.46
N GLU A 94 9.77 -10.66 -12.81
CA GLU A 94 9.78 -12.04 -13.31
C GLU A 94 10.39 -12.21 -14.71
N ALA A 95 10.40 -11.17 -15.53
CA ALA A 95 10.78 -11.25 -16.95
C ALA A 95 12.30 -11.20 -17.23
N ALA A 96 13.14 -11.09 -16.19
CA ALA A 96 14.61 -10.96 -16.22
C ALA A 96 15.17 -9.53 -16.28
N ASN A 97 16.42 -9.39 -15.81
CA ASN A 97 17.13 -8.13 -15.59
C ASN A 97 17.28 -7.29 -16.86
N GLY A 98 16.74 -6.08 -16.84
CA GLY A 98 16.94 -5.05 -17.87
C GLY A 98 15.65 -4.43 -18.40
N LEU A 99 14.51 -5.08 -18.19
CA LEU A 99 13.22 -4.44 -18.36
C LEU A 99 13.05 -3.35 -17.30
N LEU A 100 12.34 -2.29 -17.65
CA LEU A 100 12.10 -1.17 -16.75
C LEU A 100 10.76 -1.37 -16.03
N PRO A 101 10.73 -1.36 -14.69
CA PRO A 101 9.48 -1.18 -13.95
C PRO A 101 8.92 0.22 -14.22
N GLU A 102 7.74 0.53 -13.69
CA GLU A 102 7.23 1.90 -13.70
C GLU A 102 8.32 2.89 -13.23
N GLN A 103 8.46 4.01 -13.92
CA GLN A 103 9.48 5.02 -13.62
C GLN A 103 8.81 6.36 -13.35
N ASN A 104 9.02 6.90 -12.16
CA ASN A 104 8.48 8.18 -11.69
C ASN A 104 7.04 8.45 -12.18
N PRO A 105 6.07 7.56 -11.88
CA PRO A 105 4.70 7.77 -12.31
C PRO A 105 4.20 9.11 -11.80
N PHE A 106 3.51 9.85 -12.65
CA PHE A 106 2.80 11.07 -12.29
C PHE A 106 1.33 10.72 -12.08
N GLU A 107 0.78 11.13 -10.94
CA GLU A 107 -0.60 10.89 -10.57
C GLU A 107 -1.30 12.17 -10.18
N ILE A 108 -2.56 12.31 -10.62
CA ILE A 108 -3.43 13.42 -10.25
C ILE A 108 -4.75 12.86 -9.74
N THR A 109 -5.16 13.30 -8.56
CA THR A 109 -6.38 12.86 -7.89
C THR A 109 -7.28 14.06 -7.63
N TYR A 110 -8.54 13.97 -8.04
CA TYR A 110 -9.58 14.93 -7.66
C TYR A 110 -10.64 14.23 -6.83
N ALA A 111 -11.01 14.85 -5.70
CA ALA A 111 -12.03 14.35 -4.79
C ALA A 111 -13.09 15.41 -4.53
N SER A 112 -14.35 15.00 -4.42
CA SER A 112 -15.47 15.86 -4.05
C SER A 112 -16.40 15.16 -3.06
N LYS A 113 -16.94 15.93 -2.11
CA LYS A 113 -17.91 15.44 -1.12
C LYS A 113 -19.10 16.37 -0.97
N ASN A 114 -20.23 15.81 -0.58
CA ASN A 114 -21.38 16.51 -0.04
C ASN A 114 -21.68 15.96 1.38
N GLU A 115 -22.85 16.27 1.92
CA GLU A 115 -23.24 15.85 3.28
C GLU A 115 -23.41 14.34 3.45
N VAL A 116 -23.69 13.61 2.37
CA VAL A 116 -24.10 12.18 2.42
C VAL A 116 -23.07 11.26 1.75
N SER A 117 -22.24 11.80 0.85
CA SER A 117 -21.35 11.00 0.02
C SER A 117 -20.07 11.74 -0.35
N ALA A 118 -19.02 10.98 -0.60
CA ALA A 118 -17.79 11.45 -1.19
C ALA A 118 -17.41 10.54 -2.37
N TRP A 119 -16.75 11.13 -3.36
CA TRP A 119 -16.17 10.39 -4.48
C TRP A 119 -14.82 10.98 -4.84
N ALA A 120 -13.99 10.17 -5.47
CA ALA A 120 -12.72 10.62 -6.02
C ALA A 120 -12.34 9.83 -7.26
N LEU A 121 -11.60 10.49 -8.14
CA LEU A 121 -11.02 9.91 -9.34
C LEU A 121 -9.54 10.26 -9.40
N SER A 122 -8.73 9.29 -9.80
CA SER A 122 -7.31 9.47 -10.04
C SER A 122 -6.90 8.90 -11.40
N LEU A 123 -5.95 9.58 -12.04
CA LEU A 123 -5.27 9.16 -13.26
C LEU A 123 -3.77 9.11 -12.96
N TRP A 124 -3.12 7.99 -13.24
CA TRP A 124 -1.66 7.88 -13.22
C TRP A 124 -1.10 7.55 -14.59
N LEU A 125 0.11 8.06 -14.85
CA LEU A 125 0.85 7.91 -16.09
C LEU A 125 2.34 7.73 -15.78
N SER A 126 3.00 6.77 -16.41
CA SER A 126 4.45 6.57 -16.35
C SER A 126 5.00 6.33 -17.75
N LYS A 127 6.13 6.97 -18.06
CA LYS A 127 6.85 6.75 -19.31
C LYS A 127 8.34 6.97 -19.13
N ALA A 128 9.13 5.97 -19.47
CA ALA A 128 10.58 6.11 -19.45
C ALA A 128 11.26 5.32 -20.56
N ARG A 129 12.50 5.72 -20.87
CA ARG A 129 13.36 5.06 -21.84
C ARG A 129 14.82 5.15 -21.41
N ASN A 130 15.47 3.99 -21.31
CA ASN A 130 16.91 3.87 -21.21
C ASN A 130 17.48 3.67 -22.61
N LYS A 131 18.14 4.69 -23.15
CA LYS A 131 18.73 4.63 -24.49
C LYS A 131 19.94 3.69 -24.57
N THR A 132 20.65 3.46 -23.47
CA THR A 132 21.85 2.60 -23.43
C THR A 132 21.46 1.13 -23.56
N THR A 133 20.40 0.71 -22.87
CA THR A 133 19.89 -0.67 -22.93
C THR A 133 18.77 -0.85 -23.95
N SER A 134 18.37 0.22 -24.64
CA SER A 134 17.15 0.26 -25.49
C SER A 134 15.88 -0.19 -24.77
N ALA A 135 15.85 -0.05 -23.44
CA ALA A 135 14.71 -0.40 -22.63
C ALA A 135 13.71 0.76 -22.57
N SER A 136 12.41 0.48 -22.54
CA SER A 136 11.37 1.48 -22.35
C SER A 136 10.18 0.91 -21.61
N VAL A 137 9.47 1.76 -20.88
CA VAL A 137 8.23 1.44 -20.18
C VAL A 137 7.19 2.52 -20.46
N GLU A 138 5.94 2.10 -20.58
CA GLU A 138 4.77 2.96 -20.57
C GLU A 138 3.71 2.28 -19.70
N ALA A 139 3.16 3.02 -18.74
CA ALA A 139 2.10 2.53 -17.88
C ALA A 139 1.08 3.61 -17.58
N GLN A 140 -0.17 3.23 -17.43
CA GLN A 140 -1.26 4.16 -17.16
C GLN A 140 -2.49 3.45 -16.59
N GLY A 141 -3.30 4.17 -15.83
CA GLY A 141 -4.56 3.65 -15.35
C GLY A 141 -5.43 4.67 -14.64
N LEU A 142 -6.58 4.20 -14.16
CA LEU A 142 -7.58 4.99 -13.44
C LEU A 142 -7.95 4.34 -12.12
N ARG A 143 -8.21 5.17 -11.12
CA ARG A 143 -8.63 4.81 -9.77
C ARG A 143 -9.90 5.58 -9.47
N ALA A 144 -10.85 4.92 -8.84
CA ALA A 144 -12.08 5.52 -8.38
C ALA A 144 -12.35 5.07 -6.95
N GLY A 145 -12.90 5.98 -6.16
CA GLY A 145 -13.30 5.74 -4.78
C GLY A 145 -14.65 6.39 -4.52
N LEU A 146 -15.48 5.72 -3.74
CA LEU A 146 -16.80 6.17 -3.31
C LEU A 146 -16.95 5.90 -1.82
N ARG A 147 -17.51 6.85 -1.09
CA ARG A 147 -17.93 6.67 0.31
C ARG A 147 -19.36 7.16 0.48
N PHE A 148 -20.19 6.35 1.13
CA PHE A 148 -21.55 6.71 1.51
C PHE A 148 -21.86 6.10 2.88
N ASN A 149 -22.16 6.93 3.86
CA ASN A 149 -22.30 6.52 5.26
C ASN A 149 -21.11 5.64 5.71
N GLU A 150 -21.37 4.43 6.21
CA GLU A 150 -20.38 3.48 6.70
C GLU A 150 -19.76 2.59 5.61
N PHE A 151 -20.12 2.80 4.34
CA PHE A 151 -19.59 2.05 3.21
C PHE A 151 -18.51 2.83 2.46
N GLU A 152 -17.43 2.14 2.14
CA GLU A 152 -16.41 2.58 1.20
C GLU A 152 -16.25 1.55 0.09
N ILE A 153 -16.09 2.02 -1.16
CA ILE A 153 -15.89 1.18 -2.34
C ILE A 153 -14.82 1.82 -3.20
N TYR A 154 -13.90 1.01 -3.71
CA TYR A 154 -12.89 1.47 -4.65
C TYR A 154 -12.69 0.51 -5.81
N ALA A 155 -12.29 1.06 -6.95
CA ALA A 155 -12.00 0.31 -8.16
C ALA A 155 -10.80 0.90 -8.89
N HIS A 156 -9.91 0.03 -9.35
CA HIS A 156 -8.74 0.38 -10.15
C HIS A 156 -8.82 -0.33 -11.49
N ALA A 157 -8.34 0.35 -12.53
CA ALA A 157 -8.16 -0.22 -13.85
C ALA A 157 -6.82 0.25 -14.42
N GLY A 158 -5.86 -0.66 -14.51
CA GLY A 158 -4.61 -0.45 -15.25
C GLY A 158 -4.80 -0.86 -16.71
N PHE A 159 -4.34 0.00 -17.62
CA PHE A 159 -4.40 -0.27 -19.05
C PHE A 159 -3.11 -0.93 -19.54
N ARG A 160 -3.11 -1.34 -20.82
CA ARG A 160 -1.98 -2.02 -21.47
C ARG A 160 -0.68 -1.25 -21.26
N SER A 161 0.16 -1.78 -20.37
CA SER A 161 1.39 -1.17 -19.91
C SER A 161 2.56 -2.05 -20.34
N PRO A 162 3.26 -1.74 -21.45
CA PRO A 162 4.42 -2.52 -21.88
C PRO A 162 5.71 -2.01 -21.25
N SER A 163 6.55 -2.94 -20.81
CA SER A 163 7.99 -2.76 -20.66
C SER A 163 8.69 -3.58 -21.74
N LYS A 164 9.65 -3.00 -22.45
CA LYS A 164 10.36 -3.68 -23.54
C LYS A 164 11.83 -3.34 -23.59
N ILE A 165 12.63 -4.29 -24.05
CA ILE A 165 13.97 -4.10 -24.58
C ILE A 165 13.87 -4.36 -26.09
N ASP A 166 14.10 -3.33 -26.92
CA ASP A 166 13.91 -3.43 -28.36
C ASP A 166 14.73 -4.61 -28.96
N GLY A 167 14.05 -5.50 -29.68
CA GLY A 167 14.67 -6.67 -30.34
C GLY A 167 15.10 -7.80 -29.39
N LEU A 168 14.63 -7.81 -28.14
CA LEU A 168 15.00 -8.85 -27.18
C LEU A 168 13.79 -9.40 -26.42
N LEU A 169 13.02 -8.54 -25.76
CA LEU A 169 12.04 -8.97 -24.78
C LEU A 169 10.97 -7.90 -24.55
N THR A 170 9.72 -8.33 -24.38
CA THR A 170 8.62 -7.46 -23.95
C THR A 170 7.86 -8.11 -22.81
N ALA A 171 7.76 -7.44 -21.67
CA ALA A 171 6.74 -7.71 -20.66
C ALA A 171 5.55 -6.79 -20.92
N GLN A 172 4.35 -7.35 -21.02
CA GLN A 172 3.15 -6.58 -21.32
C GLN A 172 2.06 -6.93 -20.34
N LEU A 173 1.55 -5.91 -19.67
CA LEU A 173 0.28 -5.99 -18.96
C LEU A 173 -0.87 -6.00 -19.97
N ASP A 174 -1.72 -7.02 -19.90
CA ASP A 174 -2.94 -7.12 -20.72
C ASP A 174 -4.15 -6.51 -20.00
N SER A 175 -4.24 -6.73 -18.69
CA SER A 175 -5.24 -6.11 -17.83
C SER A 175 -4.79 -6.10 -16.38
N GLN A 176 -5.15 -5.05 -15.66
CA GLN A 176 -5.06 -4.98 -14.21
C GLN A 176 -6.34 -4.39 -13.66
N TYR A 177 -6.92 -5.04 -12.67
CA TYR A 177 -8.06 -4.52 -11.93
C TYR A 177 -7.93 -4.82 -10.45
N ARG A 178 -8.45 -3.92 -9.63
CA ARG A 178 -8.63 -4.11 -8.20
C ARG A 178 -10.00 -3.56 -7.85
N LEU A 179 -10.78 -4.31 -7.08
CA LEU A 179 -12.09 -3.92 -6.60
C LEU A 179 -12.16 -4.28 -5.13
N GLY A 180 -12.50 -3.33 -4.29
CA GLY A 180 -12.68 -3.60 -2.87
C GLY A 180 -13.70 -2.70 -2.24
N GLY A 181 -13.99 -3.01 -0.99
CA GLY A 181 -14.88 -2.20 -0.18
C GLY A 181 -14.83 -2.58 1.29
N GLU A 182 -15.25 -1.63 2.10
CA GLU A 182 -15.25 -1.67 3.55
C GLU A 182 -16.65 -1.33 4.05
N TYR A 183 -17.04 -1.94 5.16
CA TYR A 183 -18.26 -1.66 5.88
C TYR A 183 -17.97 -1.57 7.39
N GLY A 184 -18.09 -0.36 7.93
CA GLY A 184 -17.92 -0.08 9.35
C GLY A 184 -19.21 -0.30 10.14
N VAL A 185 -19.10 -0.94 11.31
CA VAL A 185 -20.18 -1.07 12.30
C VAL A 185 -19.57 -0.94 13.69
N GLU A 186 -19.87 0.17 14.37
CA GLU A 186 -19.26 0.48 15.67
C GLU A 186 -17.73 0.42 15.57
N ASP A 187 -17.10 -0.40 16.39
CA ASP A 187 -15.66 -0.60 16.48
C ASP A 187 -15.15 -1.71 15.53
N MET A 188 -16.00 -2.18 14.61
CA MET A 188 -15.68 -3.27 13.69
C MET A 188 -15.70 -2.80 12.23
N THR A 189 -14.71 -3.22 11.45
CA THR A 189 -14.69 -3.03 9.99
C THR A 189 -14.67 -4.39 9.30
N TYR A 190 -15.59 -4.62 8.37
CA TYR A 190 -15.57 -5.77 7.47
C TYR A 190 -15.08 -5.31 6.09
N TYR A 191 -14.26 -6.12 5.42
CA TYR A 191 -13.72 -5.72 4.12
C TYR A 191 -13.57 -6.89 3.15
N VAL A 192 -13.64 -6.53 1.88
CA VAL A 192 -13.31 -7.39 0.74
C VAL A 192 -12.37 -6.64 -0.19
N ASP A 193 -11.35 -7.33 -0.69
CA ASP A 193 -10.48 -6.85 -1.74
C ASP A 193 -10.28 -7.98 -2.76
N ALA A 194 -10.44 -7.66 -4.03
CA ALA A 194 -10.18 -8.58 -5.13
C ALA A 194 -9.31 -7.88 -6.15
N GLN A 195 -8.14 -8.43 -6.41
CA GLN A 195 -7.21 -7.93 -7.41
C GLN A 195 -6.86 -9.00 -8.43
N SER A 196 -6.63 -8.56 -9.66
CA SER A 196 -6.17 -9.43 -10.72
C SER A 196 -5.32 -8.68 -11.71
N THR A 197 -4.21 -9.30 -12.05
CA THR A 197 -3.27 -8.85 -13.06
C THR A 197 -3.08 -9.99 -14.04
N ARG A 198 -3.16 -9.66 -15.32
CA ARG A 198 -2.89 -10.56 -16.43
C ARG A 198 -1.90 -9.90 -17.37
N GLY A 199 -0.93 -10.66 -17.81
CA GLY A 199 0.04 -10.20 -18.77
C GLY A 199 0.77 -11.34 -19.43
N ARG A 200 1.82 -10.98 -20.14
CA ARG A 200 2.65 -11.92 -20.89
C ARG A 200 4.07 -11.42 -21.01
N ILE A 201 4.98 -12.36 -21.12
CA ILE A 201 6.40 -12.13 -21.40
C ILE A 201 6.68 -12.73 -22.77
N ALA A 202 7.06 -11.88 -23.72
CA ALA A 202 7.29 -12.21 -25.11
C ALA A 202 8.77 -12.02 -25.47
N PRO A 203 9.58 -13.10 -25.54
CA PRO A 203 10.94 -13.04 -26.07
C PRO A 203 10.92 -12.87 -27.59
N ASP A 204 11.93 -12.18 -28.15
CA ASP A 204 12.03 -11.99 -29.60
C ASP A 204 12.17 -13.34 -30.33
N GLY A 205 11.29 -13.57 -31.31
CA GLY A 205 11.22 -14.83 -32.06
C GLY A 205 10.79 -16.07 -31.26
N GLY A 206 10.32 -15.92 -30.02
CA GLY A 206 9.83 -17.03 -29.19
C GLY A 206 8.32 -17.03 -28.97
N ASN A 207 7.84 -17.96 -28.16
CA ASN A 207 6.44 -18.04 -27.75
C ASN A 207 6.18 -17.15 -26.53
N ASP A 208 5.04 -16.46 -26.52
CA ASP A 208 4.55 -15.71 -25.36
C ASP A 208 4.34 -16.65 -24.16
N ALA A 209 4.92 -16.29 -23.01
CA ALA A 209 4.63 -16.94 -21.74
C ALA A 209 3.61 -16.11 -20.96
N ARG A 210 2.43 -16.67 -20.70
CA ARG A 210 1.38 -15.97 -19.94
C ARG A 210 1.72 -15.88 -18.46
N ARG A 211 1.37 -14.76 -17.86
CA ARG A 211 1.52 -14.47 -16.44
C ARG A 211 0.22 -13.95 -15.86
N GLY A 212 -0.05 -14.31 -14.62
CA GLY A 212 -1.20 -13.78 -13.92
C GLY A 212 -1.04 -13.85 -12.42
N TRP A 213 -1.66 -12.88 -11.76
CA TRP A 213 -1.85 -12.84 -10.32
C TRP A 213 -3.32 -12.61 -10.08
N ASP A 214 -3.96 -13.43 -9.27
CA ASP A 214 -5.29 -13.15 -8.73
C ASP A 214 -5.21 -13.26 -7.22
N GLU A 215 -5.85 -12.35 -6.52
CA GLU A 215 -5.98 -12.43 -5.08
C GLU A 215 -7.36 -11.97 -4.65
N ILE A 216 -7.92 -12.70 -3.69
CA ILE A 216 -9.13 -12.31 -3.00
C ILE A 216 -8.84 -12.34 -1.51
N THR A 217 -9.11 -11.22 -0.85
CA THR A 217 -9.03 -11.05 0.59
C THR A 217 -10.42 -10.78 1.14
N LEU A 218 -10.79 -11.51 2.19
CA LEU A 218 -11.99 -11.27 2.99
C LEU A 218 -11.57 -11.16 4.44
N GLY A 219 -11.91 -10.07 5.11
CA GLY A 219 -11.46 -9.88 6.48
C GLY A 219 -12.41 -9.08 7.34
N PHE A 220 -12.07 -9.06 8.62
CA PHE A 220 -12.62 -8.14 9.59
C PHE A 220 -11.52 -7.62 10.50
N GLU A 221 -11.77 -6.46 11.08
CA GLU A 221 -10.90 -5.81 12.06
C GLU A 221 -11.75 -5.22 13.17
N HIS A 222 -11.24 -5.26 14.39
CA HIS A 222 -11.75 -4.53 15.54
C HIS A 222 -10.76 -3.43 15.90
N LEU A 223 -11.26 -2.24 16.23
CA LEU A 223 -10.51 -1.11 16.74
C LEU A 223 -10.92 -0.80 18.17
N GLU A 224 -9.97 -0.82 19.09
CA GLU A 224 -10.13 -0.29 20.43
C GLU A 224 -9.38 1.04 20.53
N GLU A 225 -10.10 2.13 20.77
CA GLU A 225 -9.55 3.45 20.98
C GLU A 225 -9.62 3.86 22.46
N ASP A 226 -8.48 4.25 23.03
CA ASP A 226 -8.41 4.92 24.33
C ASP A 226 -7.67 6.26 24.21
N ALA A 227 -7.57 7.02 25.31
CA ALA A 227 -6.95 8.34 25.36
C ALA A 227 -5.46 8.35 24.94
N GLU A 228 -4.77 7.21 25.03
CA GLU A 228 -3.33 7.11 24.81
C GLU A 228 -2.93 6.28 23.59
N ALA A 229 -3.81 5.45 23.04
CA ALA A 229 -3.47 4.54 21.95
C ALA A 229 -4.68 4.05 21.16
N TYR A 230 -4.39 3.54 19.97
CA TYR A 230 -5.24 2.64 19.20
C TYR A 230 -4.67 1.24 19.31
N ALA A 231 -5.51 0.27 19.67
CA ALA A 231 -5.21 -1.15 19.52
C ALA A 231 -6.16 -1.72 18.48
N PHE A 232 -5.65 -2.55 17.58
CA PHE A 232 -6.48 -3.17 16.55
C PHE A 232 -6.11 -4.63 16.38
N TRP A 233 -7.09 -5.44 16.02
CA TRP A 233 -6.88 -6.86 15.75
C TRP A 233 -7.90 -7.39 14.78
N GLY A 234 -7.54 -8.41 14.03
CA GLY A 234 -8.39 -8.93 12.98
C GLY A 234 -7.94 -10.27 12.45
N ALA A 235 -8.74 -10.80 11.54
CA ALA A 235 -8.39 -11.97 10.76
C ALA A 235 -8.85 -11.77 9.32
N ARG A 236 -8.10 -12.34 8.39
CA ARG A 236 -8.44 -12.31 6.97
C ARG A 236 -8.15 -13.62 6.29
N LEU A 237 -9.04 -14.03 5.39
CA LEU A 237 -8.82 -15.12 4.46
C LEU A 237 -8.20 -14.53 3.19
N VAL A 238 -7.00 -14.98 2.85
CA VAL A 238 -6.29 -14.56 1.63
C VAL A 238 -6.14 -15.77 0.72
N ASN A 239 -6.70 -15.67 -0.48
CA ASN A 239 -6.55 -16.66 -1.53
C ASN A 239 -5.82 -16.04 -2.71
N THR A 240 -4.60 -16.49 -2.95
CA THR A 240 -3.74 -15.98 -4.01
C THR A 240 -3.50 -17.08 -5.04
N ARG A 241 -3.66 -16.75 -6.32
CA ARG A 241 -3.31 -17.59 -7.46
C ARG A 241 -2.26 -16.90 -8.31
N ILE A 242 -1.14 -17.57 -8.52
CA ILE A 242 -0.08 -17.15 -9.43
C ILE A 242 -0.10 -18.08 -10.63
N ALA A 243 -0.33 -17.55 -11.82
CA ALA A 243 -0.26 -18.28 -13.08
C ALA A 243 1.06 -17.96 -13.79
N ARG A 244 1.88 -18.98 -14.08
CA ARG A 244 3.16 -18.86 -14.78
C ARG A 244 3.29 -19.96 -15.81
N ASP A 245 2.69 -19.78 -16.98
CA ASP A 245 2.68 -20.81 -18.04
C ASP A 245 4.05 -21.52 -18.22
N PRO A 246 4.13 -22.87 -18.03
CA PRO A 246 3.06 -23.85 -17.77
C PRO A 246 2.74 -24.13 -16.28
N ALA A 247 3.45 -23.53 -15.35
CA ALA A 247 3.29 -23.66 -13.91
C ALA A 247 2.18 -22.78 -13.32
N ASN A 248 1.76 -23.09 -12.10
CA ASN A 248 0.83 -22.31 -11.30
C ASN A 248 1.02 -22.56 -9.81
N ALA A 249 0.81 -21.54 -9.00
CA ALA A 249 0.79 -21.64 -7.55
C ALA A 249 -0.56 -21.17 -7.01
N VAL A 250 -1.04 -21.80 -5.95
CA VAL A 250 -2.22 -21.38 -5.19
C VAL A 250 -1.85 -21.37 -3.72
N THR A 251 -2.14 -20.25 -3.05
CA THR A 251 -1.91 -20.05 -1.62
C THR A 251 -3.23 -19.71 -0.96
N LEU A 252 -3.52 -20.36 0.18
CA LEU A 252 -4.67 -20.08 1.01
C LEU A 252 -4.22 -19.92 2.47
N ASN A 253 -4.33 -18.69 2.97
CA ASN A 253 -3.88 -18.31 4.30
C ASN A 253 -5.02 -17.70 5.12
N LEU A 254 -5.01 -17.94 6.43
CA LEU A 254 -5.87 -17.27 7.41
C LEU A 254 -5.00 -16.58 8.49
N PRO A 255 -4.34 -15.47 8.15
CA PRO A 255 -3.64 -14.66 9.12
C PRO A 255 -4.59 -14.05 10.15
N PHE A 256 -4.20 -14.20 11.41
CA PHE A 256 -4.61 -13.34 12.50
C PHE A 256 -3.54 -12.26 12.70
N TYR A 257 -3.97 -11.05 13.02
CA TYR A 257 -3.06 -9.95 13.27
C TYR A 257 -3.51 -9.07 14.42
N PHE A 258 -2.53 -8.40 15.02
CA PHE A 258 -2.70 -7.46 16.11
C PHE A 258 -1.71 -6.32 15.92
N GLY A 259 -2.13 -5.09 16.23
CA GLY A 259 -1.23 -3.96 16.27
C GLY A 259 -1.67 -2.89 17.26
N VAL A 260 -0.73 -2.01 17.55
CA VAL A 260 -0.92 -0.85 18.43
C VAL A 260 -0.25 0.35 17.81
N GLU A 261 -0.91 1.50 17.87
CA GLU A 261 -0.38 2.82 17.54
C GLU A 261 -0.61 3.76 18.73
N SER A 262 0.45 4.26 19.35
CA SER A 262 0.33 5.24 20.43
C SER A 262 -0.08 6.59 19.88
N LYS A 263 -0.95 7.29 20.62
CA LYS A 263 -1.20 8.72 20.39
C LYS A 263 0.07 9.51 20.72
N SER A 264 0.23 10.67 20.08
CA SER A 264 1.47 11.45 20.19
C SER A 264 1.70 11.94 21.61
N PHE A 265 2.78 11.48 22.26
CA PHE A 265 3.25 11.99 23.55
C PHE A 265 4.53 12.79 23.32
N GLU A 266 4.51 14.08 23.68
CA GLU A 266 5.64 15.01 23.43
C GLU A 266 6.10 15.06 21.96
N GLY A 267 5.18 14.85 21.03
CA GLY A 267 5.48 14.81 19.60
C GLY A 267 5.92 13.45 19.08
N VAL A 268 6.13 12.44 19.92
CA VAL A 268 6.54 11.09 19.49
C VAL A 268 5.34 10.14 19.44
N GLN A 269 5.26 9.32 18.39
CA GLN A 269 4.32 8.20 18.30
C GLN A 269 5.09 6.91 18.06
N TRP A 270 4.64 5.81 18.68
CA TRP A 270 5.19 4.47 18.50
C TRP A 270 4.13 3.57 17.88
N ARG A 271 4.58 2.65 17.05
CA ARG A 271 3.70 1.71 16.36
C ARG A 271 4.35 0.33 16.29
N ALA A 272 3.52 -0.69 16.45
CA ALA A 272 3.93 -2.08 16.47
C ALA A 272 2.84 -2.95 15.86
N TYR A 273 3.25 -4.02 15.18
CA TYR A 273 2.35 -4.93 14.49
C TYR A 273 2.90 -6.35 14.50
N LEU A 274 1.98 -7.32 14.58
CA LEU A 274 2.24 -8.74 14.49
C LEU A 274 1.19 -9.41 13.60
N GLU A 275 1.63 -10.26 12.68
CA GLU A 275 0.79 -11.11 11.83
C GLU A 275 1.28 -12.55 11.90
N GLN A 276 0.36 -13.50 11.96
CA GLN A 276 0.69 -14.92 11.82
C GLN A 276 -0.50 -15.70 11.27
N SER A 277 -0.26 -16.61 10.32
CA SER A 277 -1.29 -17.56 9.89
C SER A 277 -1.61 -18.55 10.99
N ILE A 278 -2.88 -18.59 11.38
CA ILE A 278 -3.42 -19.57 12.31
C ILE A 278 -4.30 -20.54 11.54
N ILE A 279 -4.11 -21.85 11.78
CA ILE A 279 -4.95 -22.94 11.23
C ILE A 279 -4.79 -23.18 9.72
N LEU A 280 -4.88 -22.15 8.88
CA LEU A 280 -4.71 -22.24 7.42
C LEU A 280 -3.46 -21.48 7.00
N ASN A 281 -2.48 -22.24 6.51
CA ASN A 281 -1.33 -21.75 5.76
C ASN A 281 -0.96 -22.84 4.76
N GLN A 282 -1.61 -22.80 3.60
CA GLN A 282 -1.47 -23.83 2.57
C GLN A 282 -0.92 -23.20 1.30
N ARG A 283 0.13 -23.81 0.77
CA ARG A 283 0.65 -23.48 -0.55
C ARG A 283 0.75 -24.74 -1.38
N LYS A 284 0.14 -24.70 -2.55
CA LYS A 284 0.23 -25.72 -3.59
C LYS A 284 0.92 -25.15 -4.81
N ASP A 285 2.03 -25.77 -5.19
CA ASP A 285 2.79 -25.42 -6.39
C ASP A 285 2.63 -26.54 -7.43
N ASP A 286 2.06 -26.20 -8.58
CA ASP A 286 2.03 -27.05 -9.77
C ASP A 286 3.15 -26.58 -10.71
N PRO A 287 4.27 -27.30 -10.81
CA PRO A 287 5.45 -26.85 -11.52
C PRO A 287 5.30 -26.92 -13.06
N GLY A 288 4.18 -27.46 -13.57
CA GLY A 288 4.01 -27.76 -14.99
C GLY A 288 4.85 -28.95 -15.46
N THR A 289 4.80 -29.27 -16.76
CA THR A 289 5.54 -30.40 -17.33
C THR A 289 7.04 -30.09 -17.45
N GLY A 290 7.91 -30.93 -16.84
CA GLY A 290 9.37 -30.86 -17.02
C GLY A 290 10.14 -30.15 -15.91
N PHE A 291 9.48 -29.72 -14.83
CA PHE A 291 10.09 -29.09 -13.66
C PHE A 291 9.91 -29.97 -12.42
N PRO A 292 10.87 -29.98 -11.47
CA PRO A 292 10.73 -30.74 -10.24
C PRO A 292 9.52 -30.23 -9.43
N ALA A 293 8.75 -31.16 -8.84
CA ALA A 293 7.71 -30.83 -7.88
C ALA A 293 8.30 -29.95 -6.77
N THR A 294 7.71 -28.77 -6.58
CA THR A 294 7.96 -27.99 -5.37
C THR A 294 7.06 -28.58 -4.28
N ALA A 295 7.57 -28.76 -3.07
CA ALA A 295 6.80 -29.39 -2.01
C ALA A 295 5.55 -28.54 -1.68
N ASP A 296 4.40 -29.20 -1.59
CA ASP A 296 3.23 -28.61 -0.92
C ASP A 296 3.66 -28.26 0.50
N ASN A 297 3.51 -26.99 0.86
CA ASN A 297 3.93 -26.50 2.17
C ASN A 297 2.67 -26.21 2.98
N GLU A 298 2.49 -26.97 4.06
CA GLU A 298 1.45 -26.75 5.04
C GLU A 298 2.09 -26.31 6.37
N GLY A 299 1.58 -25.24 6.96
CA GLY A 299 1.95 -24.84 8.33
C GLY A 299 3.38 -24.32 8.49
N LEU A 300 3.96 -23.73 7.44
CA LEU A 300 5.21 -22.99 7.59
C LEU A 300 5.02 -21.79 8.53
N ASN A 301 6.07 -21.44 9.27
CA ASN A 301 6.07 -20.21 10.04
C ASN A 301 6.13 -19.02 9.08
N ASP A 302 5.12 -18.16 9.14
CA ASP A 302 5.01 -16.92 8.36
C ASP A 302 4.84 -15.69 9.25
N THR A 303 5.29 -15.77 10.51
CA THR A 303 5.18 -14.67 11.47
C THR A 303 5.87 -13.42 10.92
N LYS A 304 5.14 -12.31 10.88
CA LYS A 304 5.66 -10.98 10.56
C LYS A 304 5.51 -10.10 11.79
N ALA A 305 6.55 -9.35 12.11
CA ALA A 305 6.49 -8.35 13.17
C ALA A 305 7.15 -7.07 12.70
N ALA A 306 6.49 -5.93 12.86
CA ALA A 306 7.02 -4.61 12.47
C ALA A 306 7.03 -3.65 13.67
N LEU A 307 7.95 -2.69 13.62
CA LEU A 307 8.03 -1.59 14.59
C LEU A 307 8.29 -0.28 13.86
N GLY A 308 7.73 0.82 14.36
CA GLY A 308 7.96 2.15 13.81
C GLY A 308 7.78 3.24 14.83
N ALA A 309 8.26 4.42 14.47
CA ALA A 309 8.11 5.62 15.27
C ALA A 309 8.03 6.86 14.39
N SER A 310 7.23 7.83 14.82
CA SER A 310 7.23 9.16 14.21
C SER A 310 7.49 10.24 15.25
N TYR A 311 8.00 11.38 14.76
CA TYR A 311 8.15 12.60 15.52
C TYR A 311 7.46 13.76 14.78
N GLN A 312 6.62 14.51 15.49
CA GLN A 312 5.96 15.70 15.01
C GLN A 312 6.36 16.91 15.85
N GLY A 313 7.01 17.87 15.20
CA GLY A 313 7.39 19.16 15.76
C GLY A 313 6.75 20.29 14.98
N GLY A 314 5.58 20.76 15.43
CA GLY A 314 4.80 21.76 14.69
C GLY A 314 4.27 21.20 13.36
N PRO A 315 4.45 21.90 12.22
CA PRO A 315 3.96 21.44 10.93
C PRO A 315 4.83 20.36 10.28
N ILE A 316 5.97 20.01 10.88
CA ILE A 316 6.90 19.02 10.33
C ILE A 316 6.69 17.69 11.06
N ARG A 317 6.50 16.61 10.28
CA ARG A 317 6.51 15.23 10.76
C ARG A 317 7.58 14.42 10.04
N ILE A 318 8.29 13.60 10.80
CA ILE A 318 9.25 12.61 10.30
C ILE A 318 8.76 11.24 10.76
N ASP A 319 8.66 10.29 9.85
CA ASP A 319 8.25 8.91 10.15
C ASP A 319 9.33 7.93 9.70
N GLY A 320 9.51 6.88 10.48
CA GLY A 320 10.52 5.86 10.23
C GLY A 320 10.04 4.48 10.66
N ALA A 321 10.39 3.49 9.85
CA ALA A 321 10.04 2.10 10.07
C ALA A 321 11.27 1.21 10.24
N LEU A 322 11.07 0.16 11.03
CA LEU A 322 11.88 -1.04 11.05
C LEU A 322 11.03 -2.15 10.43
N THR A 323 11.25 -2.39 9.13
CA THR A 323 10.42 -3.27 8.30
C THR A 323 10.37 -4.70 8.85
N ALA A 324 9.20 -5.32 8.71
CA ALA A 324 8.94 -6.66 9.23
C ALA A 324 9.81 -7.73 8.61
N ALA A 325 10.40 -8.57 9.46
CA ALA A 325 11.03 -9.80 9.02
C ALA A 325 10.03 -10.95 9.01
N THR A 326 9.94 -11.64 7.87
CA THR A 326 9.12 -12.85 7.65
C THR A 326 9.64 -14.11 8.35
N THR A 327 10.66 -13.96 9.20
CA THR A 327 11.32 -15.04 9.96
C THR A 327 11.41 -14.72 11.45
N GLY A 328 10.72 -13.67 11.92
CA GLY A 328 10.82 -13.18 13.30
C GLY A 328 12.18 -12.57 13.66
N THR A 329 13.04 -12.27 12.68
CA THR A 329 14.38 -11.70 12.90
C THR A 329 14.44 -10.24 12.49
N LEU A 330 14.34 -9.31 13.43
CA LEU A 330 14.52 -7.88 13.13
C LEU A 330 15.99 -7.56 12.79
N THR A 331 16.27 -7.25 11.53
CA THR A 331 17.60 -6.83 11.08
C THR A 331 17.81 -5.33 11.26
N THR A 332 18.92 -4.93 11.88
CA THR A 332 19.27 -3.51 12.05
C THR A 332 19.79 -2.86 10.76
N ASP A 333 20.14 -3.67 9.75
CA ASP A 333 20.60 -3.21 8.44
C ASP A 333 19.48 -2.51 7.64
N THR A 334 18.22 -2.70 8.05
CA THR A 334 17.03 -2.07 7.48
C THR A 334 16.46 -0.95 8.36
N LEU A 335 17.20 -0.49 9.37
CA LEU A 335 16.79 0.63 10.21
C LEU A 335 16.78 1.93 9.38
N LEU A 336 15.61 2.57 9.27
CA LEU A 336 15.38 3.81 8.50
C LEU A 336 15.57 3.67 6.98
N THR A 337 15.40 2.47 6.40
CA THR A 337 15.37 2.32 4.94
C THR A 337 14.13 2.95 4.30
N GLU A 338 13.08 3.14 5.08
CA GLU A 338 11.89 3.91 4.75
C GLU A 338 11.80 5.08 5.73
N LEU A 339 11.83 6.28 5.18
CA LEU A 339 11.73 7.52 5.92
C LEU A 339 10.78 8.44 5.17
N SER A 340 9.91 9.14 5.87
CA SER A 340 9.11 10.21 5.29
C SER A 340 9.40 11.55 5.95
N LEU A 341 9.12 12.61 5.19
CA LEU A 341 9.04 13.97 5.67
C LEU A 341 7.73 14.58 5.17
N ASN A 342 6.89 15.02 6.10
CA ASN A 342 5.65 15.70 5.78
C ASN A 342 5.65 17.13 6.31
N TYR A 343 5.07 18.03 5.53
CA TYR A 343 4.79 19.40 5.91
C TYR A 343 3.29 19.67 5.82
N LEU A 344 2.68 19.91 6.98
CA LEU A 344 1.25 20.13 7.20
C LEU A 344 0.95 21.64 7.12
N PHE A 345 -0.12 22.04 6.45
CA PHE A 345 -0.46 23.46 6.27
C PHE A 345 -1.95 23.79 6.34
#